data_AF-A0A7S3SLU3-F1
#
_entry.id   AF-A0A7S3SLU3-F1
#
_cell.length_a   1.000
_cell.length_b   1.000
_cell.length_c   1.000
_cell.angle_alpha   90.00
_cell.angle_beta   90.00
_cell.angle_gamma   90.00
#
_symmetry.space_group_name_H-M   'P 1'
#
loop_
_entity.id
_entity.type
_entity.pdbx_description
1 polymer ?
#
loop_
_entity_poly.entity_id
_entity_poly.type
_entity_poly.pdbx_seq_one_letter_code
_entity_poly.pdbx_strand_id
1 'polypeptide(L)'
;AARRGEEAVAQAGAAAHRGLVCVSLLAGSLPPVDASAFLSRHARPLFPPVAASSAACSGAPLPLALLRVLLPSLLSRGVEPAAAIQPLIDALHSTSAATPAAATVAASLVLAHPPVALPEVERLLDSPLPTQRANGLTVLASACRLAGRRGLERRGMAGDVLSSLVPRLSDAELSSRALAAGLFDRLEPARVLPAVAPLLTSPLAEARAAAADAMFASLCGGGGAAAAAAVVDTLRDASGAPAGIAAPPRHPGEIGRDASRCGEAGPAQAAPLLAASLSSGSCGGTQQGGLPDDDGGGEGDSGGESGGGGGGGGRGGRLESRLLRVVSRWCAQLDGTGWASALRVVAAKFFASAGERASLRVLRCMLAQAAARPHQREVFVFGFARLRAAAPA
;
A
#
# COMPACT_ATOMS: atom_id res chain seq x y z
N ALA A 1 37.35 -23.02 -18.95
CA ALA A 1 37.35 -21.55 -18.92
C ALA A 1 36.24 -21.00 -18.02
N ALA A 2 34.97 -21.38 -18.24
CA ALA A 2 33.82 -20.92 -17.42
C ALA A 2 33.98 -21.16 -15.89
N ARG A 3 34.32 -22.39 -15.45
CA ARG A 3 34.53 -22.70 -14.02
C ARG A 3 35.66 -21.91 -13.34
N ARG A 4 36.75 -21.61 -14.06
CA ARG A 4 37.85 -20.78 -13.53
C ARG A 4 37.46 -19.30 -13.40
N GLY A 5 36.53 -18.84 -14.24
CA GLY A 5 35.94 -17.52 -14.15
C GLY A 5 35.04 -17.38 -12.91
N GLU A 6 34.21 -18.38 -12.65
CA GLU A 6 33.34 -18.41 -11.45
C GLU A 6 34.15 -18.45 -10.15
N GLU A 7 35.23 -19.24 -10.08
CA GLU A 7 36.12 -19.30 -8.92
C GLU A 7 36.87 -17.98 -8.68
N ALA A 8 37.32 -17.30 -9.74
CA ALA A 8 37.97 -15.99 -9.64
C ALA A 8 37.00 -14.90 -9.17
N VAL A 9 35.75 -14.91 -9.65
CA VAL A 9 34.68 -14.00 -9.21
C VAL A 9 34.32 -14.25 -7.74
N ALA A 10 34.24 -15.52 -7.32
CA ALA A 10 33.96 -15.88 -5.94
C ALA A 10 35.10 -15.44 -4.97
N GLN A 11 36.36 -15.60 -5.37
CA GLN A 11 37.51 -15.15 -4.59
C GLN A 11 37.60 -13.62 -4.49
N ALA A 12 37.31 -12.90 -5.59
CA ALA A 12 37.23 -11.46 -5.58
C ALA A 12 36.10 -10.95 -4.67
N GLY A 13 34.93 -11.61 -4.71
CA GLY A 13 33.81 -11.32 -3.82
C GLY A 13 34.14 -11.54 -2.34
N ALA A 14 34.85 -12.62 -2.02
CA ALA A 14 35.29 -12.91 -0.65
C ALA A 14 36.31 -11.90 -0.11
N ALA A 15 37.25 -11.45 -0.95
CA ALA A 15 38.23 -10.41 -0.59
C ALA A 15 37.55 -9.05 -0.36
N ALA A 16 36.62 -8.66 -1.24
CA ALA A 16 35.82 -7.45 -1.08
C ALA A 16 34.98 -7.50 0.20
N HIS A 17 34.35 -8.64 0.51
CA HIS A 17 33.55 -8.80 1.71
C HIS A 17 34.38 -8.62 3.00
N ARG A 18 35.60 -9.19 3.06
CA ARG A 18 36.49 -8.99 4.22
C ARG A 18 36.89 -7.52 4.39
N GLY A 19 37.18 -6.83 3.29
CA GLY A 19 37.46 -5.38 3.31
C GLY A 19 36.29 -4.57 3.87
N LEU A 20 35.06 -4.92 3.48
CA LEU A 20 33.83 -4.27 3.98
C LEU A 20 33.56 -4.56 5.45
N VAL A 21 33.85 -5.78 5.93
CA VAL A 21 33.79 -6.12 7.35
C VAL A 21 34.75 -5.24 8.15
N CYS A 22 36.00 -5.09 7.69
CA CYS A 22 36.98 -4.21 8.35
C CYS A 22 36.52 -2.74 8.37
N VAL A 23 36.00 -2.21 7.25
CA VAL A 23 35.45 -0.85 7.18
C VAL A 23 34.26 -0.68 8.12
N SER A 24 33.40 -1.69 8.23
CA SER A 24 32.24 -1.67 9.13
C SER A 24 32.64 -1.70 10.61
N LEU A 25 33.63 -2.52 10.97
CA LEU A 25 34.17 -2.58 12.33
C LEU A 25 34.86 -1.27 12.72
N LEU A 26 35.62 -0.67 11.79
CA LEU A 26 36.23 0.65 11.98
C LEU A 26 35.19 1.77 12.08
N ALA A 27 34.11 1.71 11.32
CA ALA A 27 33.01 2.65 11.45
C ALA A 27 32.23 2.43 12.78
N GLY A 28 32.08 1.18 13.22
CA GLY A 28 31.40 0.82 14.46
C GLY A 28 32.16 1.19 15.74
N SER A 29 33.49 1.38 15.65
CA SER A 29 34.30 1.86 16.77
C SER A 29 34.30 3.40 16.90
N LEU A 30 33.71 4.11 15.94
CA LEU A 30 33.56 5.56 15.97
C LEU A 30 32.19 5.96 16.56
N PRO A 31 32.08 7.14 17.21
CA PRO A 31 30.79 7.73 17.53
C PRO A 31 29.91 7.85 16.27
N PRO A 32 28.56 7.75 16.38
CA PRO A 32 27.67 7.65 15.21
C PRO A 32 27.82 8.79 14.19
N VAL A 33 28.07 10.02 14.69
CA VAL A 33 28.27 11.21 13.87
C VAL A 33 29.59 11.11 13.09
N ASP A 34 30.65 10.63 13.74
CA ASP A 34 31.98 10.49 13.15
C ASP A 34 32.05 9.30 12.19
N ALA A 35 31.35 8.21 12.50
CA ALA A 35 31.17 7.06 11.62
C ALA A 35 30.46 7.47 10.32
N SER A 36 29.37 8.23 10.42
CA SER A 36 28.64 8.76 9.27
C SER A 36 29.50 9.71 8.45
N ALA A 37 30.25 10.61 9.09
CA ALA A 37 31.15 11.54 8.43
C ALA A 37 32.32 10.81 7.73
N PHE A 38 32.90 9.79 8.38
CA PHE A 38 33.98 8.96 7.84
C PHE A 38 33.53 8.21 6.59
N LEU A 39 32.41 7.48 6.69
CA LEU A 39 31.81 6.73 5.59
C LEU A 39 31.42 7.66 4.43
N SER A 40 30.82 8.81 4.74
CA SER A 40 30.47 9.83 3.75
C SER A 40 31.69 10.41 3.04
N ARG A 41 32.79 10.65 3.78
CA ARG A 41 34.04 11.15 3.21
C ARG A 41 34.63 10.16 2.20
N HIS A 42 34.50 8.86 2.46
CA HIS A 42 35.08 7.77 1.67
C HIS A 42 34.05 7.05 0.78
N ALA A 43 32.87 7.62 0.56
CA ALA A 43 31.78 6.94 -0.13
C ALA A 43 32.13 6.51 -1.56
N ARG A 44 32.78 7.39 -2.34
CA ARG A 44 33.14 7.15 -3.75
C ARG A 44 34.08 5.94 -3.95
N PRO A 45 35.20 5.79 -3.21
CA PRO A 45 36.04 4.60 -3.31
C PRO A 45 35.42 3.34 -2.68
N LEU A 46 34.56 3.48 -1.67
CA LEU A 46 33.89 2.34 -1.04
C LEU A 46 32.73 1.78 -1.88
N PHE A 47 32.14 2.57 -2.76
CA PHE A 47 30.94 2.16 -3.49
C PHE A 47 31.13 0.96 -4.44
N PRO A 48 32.13 0.92 -5.34
CA PRO A 48 32.34 -0.24 -6.22
C PRO A 48 32.47 -1.58 -5.49
N PRO A 49 33.27 -1.73 -4.41
CA PRO A 49 33.34 -3.00 -3.68
C PRO A 49 32.06 -3.31 -2.91
N VAL A 50 31.36 -2.31 -2.35
CA VAL A 50 30.05 -2.52 -1.71
C VAL A 50 29.03 -3.05 -2.73
N ALA A 51 28.92 -2.40 -3.89
CA ALA A 51 28.01 -2.77 -4.96
C ALA A 51 28.28 -4.19 -5.48
N ALA A 52 29.54 -4.53 -5.74
CA ALA A 52 29.95 -5.85 -6.18
C ALA A 52 29.63 -6.94 -5.13
N SER A 53 29.90 -6.67 -3.84
CA SER A 53 29.52 -7.58 -2.76
C SER A 53 28.01 -7.69 -2.55
N SER A 54 27.24 -6.63 -2.78
CA SER A 54 25.78 -6.65 -2.72
C SER A 54 25.17 -7.51 -3.84
N ALA A 55 25.72 -7.48 -5.05
CA ALA A 55 25.28 -8.32 -6.16
C ALA A 55 25.69 -9.80 -5.98
N ALA A 56 26.89 -10.05 -5.43
CA ALA A 56 27.42 -11.40 -5.25
C ALA A 56 26.86 -12.14 -4.03
N CYS A 57 26.42 -11.41 -3.00
CA CYS A 57 25.88 -12.01 -1.78
C CYS A 57 24.38 -11.75 -1.66
N SER A 58 23.57 -12.60 -2.31
CA SER A 58 22.12 -12.65 -2.09
C SER A 58 21.84 -12.87 -0.60
N GLY A 59 21.48 -11.80 0.12
CA GLY A 59 21.08 -11.87 1.53
C GLY A 59 22.11 -11.42 2.58
N ALA A 60 23.29 -10.90 2.21
CA ALA A 60 24.21 -10.36 3.22
C ALA A 60 23.73 -8.98 3.75
N PRO A 61 23.43 -8.82 5.05
CA PRO A 61 22.90 -7.57 5.59
C PRO A 61 23.93 -6.45 5.62
N LEU A 62 25.23 -6.78 5.71
CA LEU A 62 26.29 -5.81 5.89
C LEU A 62 26.58 -4.93 4.65
N PRO A 63 26.76 -5.49 3.42
CA PRO A 63 26.92 -4.66 2.23
C PRO A 63 25.72 -3.75 1.97
N LEU A 64 24.49 -4.23 2.21
CA LEU A 64 23.28 -3.44 2.04
C LEU A 64 23.13 -2.34 3.10
N ALA A 65 23.53 -2.61 4.35
CA ALA A 65 23.58 -1.61 5.40
C ALA A 65 24.60 -0.51 5.09
N LEU A 66 25.80 -0.87 4.60
CA LEU A 66 26.79 0.10 4.13
C LEU A 66 26.26 0.89 2.94
N LEU A 67 25.66 0.24 1.94
CA LEU A 67 25.11 0.92 0.77
C LEU A 67 24.04 1.94 1.19
N ARG A 68 23.17 1.59 2.15
CA ARG A 68 22.19 2.51 2.74
C ARG A 68 22.82 3.78 3.32
N VAL A 69 23.93 3.64 4.04
CA VAL A 69 24.63 4.77 4.69
C VAL A 69 25.40 5.60 3.66
N LEU A 70 25.97 4.97 2.63
CA LEU A 70 26.77 5.65 1.61
C LEU A 70 25.91 6.36 0.56
N LEU A 71 24.71 5.84 0.27
CA LEU A 71 23.85 6.31 -0.81
C LEU A 71 23.60 7.84 -0.79
N PRO A 72 23.19 8.47 0.33
CA PRO A 72 22.93 9.92 0.33
C PRO A 72 24.18 10.74 -0.01
N SER A 73 25.35 10.27 0.43
CA SER A 73 26.65 10.90 0.18
C SER A 73 27.16 10.68 -1.24
N LEU A 74 26.78 9.57 -1.88
CA LEU A 74 27.07 9.31 -3.29
C LEU A 74 26.23 10.19 -4.22
N LEU A 75 24.92 10.28 -3.92
CA LEU A 75 23.98 11.08 -4.69
C LEU A 75 24.30 12.58 -4.62
N SER A 76 24.65 13.08 -3.43
CA SER A 76 25.09 14.48 -3.25
C SER A 76 26.43 14.81 -3.93
N ARG A 77 27.22 13.79 -4.30
CA ARG A 77 28.50 13.94 -5.01
C ARG A 77 28.41 13.66 -6.52
N GLY A 78 27.20 13.53 -7.06
CA GLY A 78 26.97 13.36 -8.49
C GLY A 78 27.34 11.98 -9.04
N VAL A 79 27.33 10.93 -8.21
CA VAL A 79 27.41 9.56 -8.71
C VAL A 79 26.08 9.21 -9.37
N GLU A 80 26.15 8.72 -10.61
CA GLU A 80 24.97 8.34 -11.39
C GLU A 80 24.12 7.31 -10.64
N PRO A 81 22.84 7.60 -10.32
CA PRO A 81 21.96 6.70 -9.58
C PRO A 81 21.75 5.38 -10.31
N ALA A 82 21.82 5.38 -11.65
CA ALA A 82 21.73 4.17 -12.47
C ALA A 82 22.78 3.11 -12.09
N ALA A 83 24.01 3.53 -11.76
CA ALA A 83 25.08 2.62 -11.36
C ALA A 83 24.84 1.96 -9.99
N ALA A 84 24.05 2.60 -9.12
CA ALA A 84 23.67 2.09 -7.80
C ALA A 84 22.41 1.23 -7.81
N ILE A 85 21.58 1.37 -8.85
CA ILE A 85 20.31 0.64 -8.97
C ILE A 85 20.55 -0.80 -9.41
N GLN A 86 21.42 -1.06 -10.39
CA GLN A 86 21.58 -2.41 -10.95
C GLN A 86 21.90 -3.51 -9.89
N PRO A 87 22.86 -3.32 -8.97
CA PRO A 87 23.14 -4.33 -7.94
C PRO A 87 21.95 -4.61 -7.00
N LEU A 88 21.14 -3.58 -6.73
CA LEU A 88 19.93 -3.72 -5.93
C LEU A 88 18.84 -4.45 -6.69
N ILE A 89 18.72 -4.16 -7.99
CA ILE A 89 17.78 -4.84 -8.89
C ILE A 89 18.16 -6.30 -9.03
N ASP A 90 19.44 -6.64 -9.22
CA ASP A 90 19.91 -8.03 -9.26
C ASP A 90 19.58 -8.77 -7.94
N ALA A 91 19.81 -8.12 -6.80
CA ALA A 91 19.42 -8.65 -5.49
C ALA A 91 17.90 -8.86 -5.38
N LEU A 92 17.09 -7.95 -5.92
CA LEU A 92 15.62 -8.04 -5.96
C LEU A 92 15.09 -9.07 -6.97
N HIS A 93 15.88 -9.42 -8.00
CA HIS A 93 15.55 -10.49 -8.95
C HIS A 93 15.87 -11.88 -8.39
N SER A 94 16.83 -11.98 -7.46
CA SER A 94 17.19 -13.25 -6.82
C SER A 94 16.02 -13.80 -5.99
N THR A 95 15.83 -15.12 -6.00
CA THR A 95 14.75 -15.82 -5.27
C THR A 95 14.91 -15.77 -3.75
N SER A 96 16.00 -15.22 -3.23
CA SER A 96 16.08 -14.88 -1.81
C SER A 96 15.11 -13.74 -1.59
N ALA A 97 14.00 -14.01 -0.88
CA ALA A 97 13.07 -12.99 -0.39
C ALA A 97 13.87 -11.75 -0.02
N ALA A 98 13.74 -10.69 -0.82
CA ALA A 98 14.68 -9.60 -0.77
C ALA A 98 14.82 -9.15 0.68
N THR A 99 16.05 -9.16 1.20
CA THR A 99 16.25 -8.74 2.59
C THR A 99 15.55 -7.39 2.77
N PRO A 100 14.75 -7.18 3.83
CA PRO A 100 14.11 -5.90 4.10
C PRO A 100 15.07 -4.71 3.96
N ALA A 101 16.37 -4.95 4.17
CA ALA A 101 17.48 -4.06 3.84
C ALA A 101 17.52 -3.63 2.36
N ALA A 102 17.58 -4.55 1.39
CA ALA A 102 17.61 -4.24 -0.04
C ALA A 102 16.38 -3.42 -0.47
N ALA A 103 15.18 -3.84 -0.03
CA ALA A 103 13.95 -3.12 -0.33
C ALA A 103 13.93 -1.70 0.27
N THR A 104 14.48 -1.52 1.47
CA THR A 104 14.58 -0.20 2.11
C THR A 104 15.58 0.71 1.40
N VAL A 105 16.67 0.15 0.88
CA VAL A 105 17.66 0.91 0.10
C VAL A 105 17.10 1.31 -1.26
N ALA A 106 16.47 0.36 -1.98
CA ALA A 106 15.77 0.64 -3.22
C ALA A 106 14.67 1.69 -3.02
N ALA A 107 13.91 1.61 -1.93
CA ALA A 107 12.93 2.63 -1.56
C ALA A 107 13.56 4.02 -1.35
N SER A 108 14.74 4.09 -0.72
CA SER A 108 15.45 5.35 -0.54
C SER A 108 15.89 5.96 -1.88
N LEU A 109 16.30 5.13 -2.84
CA LEU A 109 16.60 5.53 -4.21
C LEU A 109 15.36 6.00 -4.96
N VAL A 110 14.25 5.28 -4.87
CA VAL A 110 12.96 5.66 -5.47
C VAL A 110 12.53 7.03 -4.97
N LEU A 111 12.66 7.31 -3.67
CA LEU A 111 12.31 8.61 -3.12
C LEU A 111 13.27 9.73 -3.53
N ALA A 112 14.56 9.43 -3.72
CA ALA A 112 15.58 10.42 -4.06
C ALA A 112 15.63 10.73 -5.57
N HIS A 113 15.47 9.72 -6.42
CA HIS A 113 15.54 9.81 -7.88
C HIS A 113 14.43 8.97 -8.54
N PRO A 114 13.14 9.37 -8.40
CA PRO A 114 12.00 8.66 -8.97
C PRO A 114 12.13 8.31 -10.46
N PRO A 115 12.54 9.22 -11.37
CA PRO A 115 12.51 8.95 -12.81
C PRO A 115 13.50 7.86 -13.25
N VAL A 116 14.49 7.53 -12.41
CA VAL A 116 15.48 6.48 -12.71
C VAL A 116 15.12 5.18 -11.98
N ALA A 117 14.73 5.25 -10.70
CA ALA A 117 14.54 4.06 -9.88
C ALA A 117 13.12 3.47 -9.95
N LEU A 118 12.08 4.30 -10.14
CA LEU A 118 10.70 3.81 -10.17
C LEU A 118 10.43 2.88 -11.36
N PRO A 119 10.89 3.18 -12.61
CA PRO A 119 10.67 2.27 -13.74
C PRO A 119 11.23 0.86 -13.52
N GLU A 120 12.34 0.72 -12.79
CA GLU A 120 12.89 -0.60 -12.46
C GLU A 120 12.03 -1.35 -11.44
N VAL A 121 11.43 -0.64 -10.48
CA VAL A 121 10.46 -1.23 -9.55
C VAL A 121 9.18 -1.62 -10.29
N GLU A 122 8.73 -0.83 -11.26
CA GLU A 122 7.57 -1.17 -12.09
C GLU A 122 7.83 -2.42 -12.93
N ARG A 123 9.03 -2.60 -13.48
CA ARG A 123 9.40 -3.87 -14.14
C ARG A 123 9.34 -5.07 -13.20
N LEU A 124 9.74 -4.92 -11.93
CA LEU A 124 9.57 -5.98 -10.93
C LEU A 124 8.09 -6.26 -10.66
N LEU A 125 7.26 -5.21 -10.55
CA LEU A 125 5.81 -5.34 -10.37
C LEU A 125 5.14 -6.00 -11.57
N ASP A 126 5.62 -5.77 -12.79
CA ASP A 126 5.07 -6.35 -14.01
C ASP A 126 5.68 -7.71 -14.38
N SER A 127 6.58 -8.23 -13.55
CA SER A 127 7.21 -9.52 -13.77
C SER A 127 6.19 -10.66 -13.81
N PRO A 128 6.37 -11.65 -14.72
CA PRO A 128 5.57 -12.88 -14.68
C PRO A 128 5.81 -13.68 -13.40
N LEU A 129 6.95 -13.50 -12.73
CA LEU A 129 7.32 -14.24 -11.53
C LEU A 129 6.68 -13.62 -10.28
N PRO A 130 5.84 -14.36 -9.53
CA PRO A 130 5.15 -13.83 -8.34
C PRO A 130 6.09 -13.28 -7.28
N THR A 131 7.25 -13.91 -7.09
CA THR A 131 8.28 -13.49 -6.14
C THR A 131 8.86 -12.11 -6.47
N GLN A 132 9.06 -11.81 -7.75
CA GLN A 132 9.56 -10.51 -8.20
C GLN A 132 8.49 -9.41 -8.03
N ARG A 133 7.22 -9.73 -8.30
CA ARG A 133 6.11 -8.80 -8.01
C ARG A 133 6.01 -8.47 -6.53
N ALA A 134 6.12 -9.48 -5.67
CA ALA A 134 6.13 -9.31 -4.22
C ALA A 134 7.34 -8.46 -3.76
N ASN A 135 8.51 -8.65 -4.36
CA ASN A 135 9.69 -7.82 -4.08
C ASN A 135 9.46 -6.36 -4.49
N GLY A 136 8.93 -6.10 -5.70
CA GLY A 136 8.57 -4.75 -6.14
C GLY A 136 7.57 -4.07 -5.21
N LEU A 137 6.55 -4.82 -4.77
CA LEU A 137 5.57 -4.35 -3.79
C LEU A 137 6.19 -4.04 -2.43
N THR A 138 7.20 -4.82 -1.99
CA THR A 138 7.94 -4.58 -0.75
C THR A 138 8.79 -3.30 -0.83
N VAL A 139 9.34 -2.99 -2.01
CA VAL A 139 10.03 -1.72 -2.26
C VAL A 139 9.05 -0.55 -2.14
N LEU A 140 7.89 -0.63 -2.81
CA LEU A 140 6.85 0.41 -2.68
C LEU A 140 6.37 0.56 -1.23
N ALA A 141 6.14 -0.54 -0.52
CA ALA A 141 5.75 -0.51 0.88
C ALA A 141 6.79 0.21 1.75
N SER A 142 8.07 -0.06 1.50
CA SER A 142 9.19 0.61 2.16
C SER A 142 9.24 2.11 1.83
N ALA A 143 9.02 2.49 0.56
CA ALA A 143 9.01 3.88 0.13
C ALA A 143 7.85 4.66 0.77
N CYS A 144 6.64 4.08 0.77
CA CYS A 144 5.46 4.62 1.42
C CYS A 144 5.66 4.79 2.93
N ARG A 145 6.37 3.85 3.59
CA ARG A 145 6.70 3.93 5.01
C ARG A 145 7.73 5.03 5.31
N LEU A 146 8.79 5.12 4.51
CA LEU A 146 9.87 6.09 4.69
C LEU A 146 9.41 7.53 4.45
N ALA A 147 8.62 7.76 3.40
CA ALA A 147 8.11 9.09 3.08
C ALA A 147 6.89 9.46 3.94
N GLY A 148 6.04 8.48 4.26
CA GLY A 148 4.68 8.72 4.74
C GLY A 148 3.85 9.48 3.69
N ARG A 149 2.57 9.71 3.99
CA ARG A 149 1.67 10.39 3.05
C ARG A 149 2.17 11.78 2.66
N ARG A 150 2.50 12.62 3.64
CA ARG A 150 3.00 13.99 3.41
C ARG A 150 4.34 14.02 2.68
N GLY A 151 5.18 13.00 2.83
CA GLY A 151 6.43 12.91 2.10
C GLY A 151 6.19 12.55 0.63
N LEU A 152 5.26 11.65 0.34
CA LEU A 152 4.88 11.30 -1.03
C LEU A 152 4.27 12.48 -1.77
N GLU A 153 3.33 13.20 -1.14
CA GLU A 153 2.72 14.40 -1.75
C GLU A 153 3.75 15.51 -2.00
N ARG A 154 4.63 15.82 -1.04
CA ARG A 154 5.69 16.83 -1.22
C ARG A 154 6.68 16.49 -2.33
N ARG A 155 6.89 15.20 -2.59
CA ARG A 155 7.79 14.71 -3.64
C ARG A 155 7.08 14.52 -4.99
N GLY A 156 5.77 14.79 -5.08
CA GLY A 156 4.98 14.56 -6.29
C GLY A 156 4.75 13.08 -6.62
N MET A 157 5.14 12.16 -5.73
CA MET A 157 5.15 10.71 -6.00
C MET A 157 3.82 10.01 -5.74
N ALA A 158 2.85 10.69 -5.12
CA ALA A 158 1.56 10.08 -4.79
C ALA A 158 0.80 9.58 -6.03
N GLY A 159 0.94 10.27 -7.16
CA GLY A 159 0.36 9.87 -8.44
C GLY A 159 1.01 8.61 -9.00
N ASP A 160 2.34 8.58 -9.03
CA ASP A 160 3.08 7.44 -9.58
C ASP A 160 2.85 6.17 -8.76
N VAL A 161 2.92 6.28 -7.43
CA VAL A 161 2.62 5.16 -6.51
C VAL A 161 1.18 4.67 -6.72
N LEU A 162 0.21 5.57 -6.90
CA LEU A 162 -1.17 5.20 -7.18
C LEU A 162 -1.27 4.41 -8.49
N SER A 163 -0.64 4.88 -9.57
CA SER A 163 -0.65 4.17 -10.86
C SER A 163 0.00 2.80 -10.79
N SER A 164 1.09 2.64 -10.02
CA SER A 164 1.73 1.34 -9.88
C SER A 164 0.92 0.36 -9.00
N LEU A 165 0.15 0.86 -8.02
CA LEU A 165 -0.63 0.01 -7.09
C LEU A 165 -1.99 -0.45 -7.65
N VAL A 166 -2.71 0.38 -8.41
CA VAL A 166 -4.06 0.04 -8.89
C VAL A 166 -4.11 -1.29 -9.67
N PRO A 167 -3.19 -1.59 -10.61
CA PRO A 167 -3.17 -2.87 -11.30
C PRO A 167 -2.99 -4.07 -10.36
N ARG A 168 -2.27 -3.88 -9.23
CA ARG A 168 -1.97 -4.95 -8.26
C ARG A 168 -3.18 -5.41 -7.47
N LEU A 169 -4.26 -4.65 -7.46
CA LEU A 169 -5.54 -5.08 -6.89
C LEU A 169 -6.17 -6.24 -7.67
N SER A 170 -5.72 -6.47 -8.91
CA SER A 170 -6.15 -7.59 -9.76
C SER A 170 -5.08 -8.68 -9.91
N ASP A 171 -4.05 -8.70 -9.05
CA ASP A 171 -3.04 -9.78 -9.06
C ASP A 171 -3.70 -11.14 -8.77
N ALA A 172 -3.13 -12.20 -9.32
CA ALA A 172 -3.56 -13.58 -9.04
C ALA A 172 -3.29 -13.95 -7.58
N GLU A 173 -2.17 -13.47 -7.02
CA GLU A 173 -1.76 -13.79 -5.66
C GLU A 173 -2.51 -12.97 -4.62
N LEU A 174 -3.14 -13.67 -3.66
CA LEU A 174 -3.89 -13.02 -2.57
C LEU A 174 -3.00 -12.12 -1.71
N SER A 175 -1.78 -12.58 -1.41
CA SER A 175 -0.81 -11.84 -0.58
C SER A 175 -0.42 -10.50 -1.24
N SER A 176 -0.16 -10.52 -2.55
CA SER A 176 0.14 -9.32 -3.34
C SER A 176 -1.03 -8.34 -3.35
N ARG A 177 -2.27 -8.82 -3.57
CA ARG A 177 -3.47 -7.98 -3.52
C ARG A 177 -3.68 -7.35 -2.16
N ALA A 178 -3.56 -8.14 -1.08
CA ALA A 178 -3.76 -7.67 0.28
C ALA A 178 -2.72 -6.62 0.67
N LEU A 179 -1.45 -6.86 0.33
CA LEU A 179 -0.38 -5.90 0.58
C LEU A 179 -0.61 -4.61 -0.22
N ALA A 180 -0.93 -4.71 -1.51
CA ALA A 180 -1.23 -3.55 -2.35
C ALA A 180 -2.41 -2.73 -1.79
N ALA A 181 -3.52 -3.39 -1.43
CA ALA A 181 -4.69 -2.76 -0.84
C ALA A 181 -4.36 -2.01 0.47
N GLY A 182 -3.51 -2.61 1.32
CA GLY A 182 -3.06 -1.97 2.56
C GLY A 182 -2.29 -0.67 2.35
N LEU A 183 -1.51 -0.56 1.26
CA LEU A 183 -0.69 0.63 0.97
C LEU A 183 -1.49 1.88 0.61
N PHE A 184 -2.77 1.74 0.27
CA PHE A 184 -3.65 2.88 0.01
C PHE A 184 -3.91 3.71 1.28
N ASP A 185 -3.63 3.19 2.48
CA ASP A 185 -3.64 3.99 3.72
C ASP A 185 -2.66 5.18 3.66
N ARG A 186 -1.61 5.09 2.84
CA ARG A 186 -0.61 6.16 2.64
C ARG A 186 -0.97 7.17 1.57
N LEU A 187 -2.11 7.03 0.90
CA LEU A 187 -2.54 7.91 -0.18
C LEU A 187 -3.81 8.69 0.20
N GLU A 188 -3.96 9.89 -0.35
CA GLU A 188 -5.13 10.74 -0.10
C GLU A 188 -6.41 10.17 -0.74
N PRO A 189 -7.53 10.06 0.01
CA PRO A 189 -8.80 9.53 -0.51
C PRO A 189 -9.29 10.21 -1.80
N ALA A 190 -9.07 11.52 -1.93
CA ALA A 190 -9.50 12.29 -3.10
C ALA A 190 -8.86 11.80 -4.42
N ARG A 191 -7.66 11.20 -4.36
CA ARG A 191 -7.00 10.58 -5.51
C ARG A 191 -7.38 9.11 -5.67
N VAL A 192 -7.44 8.40 -4.54
CA VAL A 192 -7.64 6.95 -4.51
C VAL A 192 -9.04 6.55 -4.98
N LEU A 193 -10.08 7.17 -4.41
CA LEU A 193 -11.46 6.77 -4.65
C LEU A 193 -11.83 6.81 -6.15
N PRO A 194 -11.59 7.89 -6.91
CA PRO A 194 -11.93 7.91 -8.33
C PRO A 194 -11.12 6.89 -9.14
N ALA A 195 -9.86 6.64 -8.80
CA ALA A 195 -9.00 5.67 -9.50
C ALA A 195 -9.43 4.22 -9.25
N VAL A 196 -9.88 3.90 -8.03
CA VAL A 196 -10.24 2.53 -7.63
C VAL A 196 -11.72 2.21 -7.87
N ALA A 197 -12.60 3.23 -7.94
CA ALA A 197 -14.06 3.04 -8.10
C ALA A 197 -14.45 2.13 -9.27
N PRO A 198 -13.84 2.23 -10.47
CA PRO A 198 -14.18 1.34 -11.58
C PRO A 198 -14.01 -0.15 -11.25
N LEU A 199 -13.00 -0.49 -10.42
CA LEU A 199 -12.69 -1.88 -10.04
C LEU A 199 -13.74 -2.51 -9.14
N LEU A 200 -14.58 -1.72 -8.45
CA LEU A 200 -15.73 -2.25 -7.71
C LEU A 200 -16.75 -2.94 -8.62
N THR A 201 -16.73 -2.65 -9.93
CA THR A 201 -17.58 -3.33 -10.93
C THR A 201 -16.81 -4.30 -11.82
N SER A 202 -15.56 -4.63 -11.47
CA SER A 202 -14.74 -5.62 -12.18
C SER A 202 -15.47 -6.97 -12.28
N PRO A 203 -15.32 -7.73 -13.38
CA PRO A 203 -15.84 -9.09 -13.45
C PRO A 203 -15.18 -10.04 -12.43
N LEU A 204 -13.92 -9.78 -12.07
CA LEU A 204 -13.15 -10.57 -11.10
C LEU A 204 -13.61 -10.26 -9.67
N ALA A 205 -14.06 -11.28 -8.93
CA ALA A 205 -14.59 -11.11 -7.58
C ALA A 205 -13.54 -10.63 -6.59
N GLU A 206 -12.33 -11.14 -6.77
CA GLU A 206 -11.17 -10.85 -5.94
C GLU A 206 -10.68 -9.42 -6.15
N ALA A 207 -10.69 -8.93 -7.39
CA ALA A 207 -10.35 -7.54 -7.69
C ALA A 207 -11.38 -6.58 -7.10
N ARG A 208 -12.68 -6.94 -7.10
CA ARG A 208 -13.72 -6.14 -6.43
C ARG A 208 -13.50 -6.07 -4.92
N ALA A 209 -13.14 -7.19 -4.29
CA ALA A 209 -12.86 -7.26 -2.86
C ALA A 209 -11.63 -6.42 -2.50
N ALA A 210 -10.52 -6.61 -3.22
CA ALA A 210 -9.29 -5.84 -3.01
C ALA A 210 -9.50 -4.34 -3.25
N ALA A 211 -10.31 -3.95 -4.22
CA ALA A 211 -10.69 -2.55 -4.45
C ALA A 211 -11.49 -1.96 -3.29
N ALA A 212 -12.43 -2.73 -2.72
CA ALA A 212 -13.18 -2.30 -1.53
C ALA A 212 -12.26 -2.13 -0.32
N ASP A 213 -11.30 -3.06 -0.13
CA ASP A 213 -10.29 -2.98 0.95
C ASP A 213 -9.34 -1.79 0.76
N ALA A 214 -8.89 -1.53 -0.47
CA ALA A 214 -8.03 -0.39 -0.81
C ALA A 214 -8.71 0.96 -0.52
N MET A 215 -9.99 1.10 -0.93
CA MET A 215 -10.76 2.29 -0.61
C MET A 215 -10.95 2.45 0.90
N PHE A 216 -11.31 1.36 1.59
CA PHE A 216 -11.47 1.38 3.04
C PHE A 216 -10.16 1.80 3.75
N ALA A 217 -9.02 1.23 3.34
CA ALA A 217 -7.70 1.60 3.87
C ALA A 217 -7.39 3.09 3.67
N SER A 218 -7.65 3.62 2.47
CA SER A 218 -7.44 5.04 2.18
C SER A 218 -8.32 5.94 3.05
N LEU A 219 -9.62 5.62 3.19
CA LEU A 219 -10.55 6.38 4.00
C LEU A 219 -10.16 6.39 5.49
N CYS A 220 -9.69 5.25 6.01
CA CYS A 220 -9.19 5.16 7.38
C CYS A 220 -7.90 5.99 7.59
N GLY A 221 -7.01 6.05 6.61
CA GLY A 221 -5.83 6.93 6.67
C GLY A 221 -6.15 8.41 6.43
N GLY A 222 -7.26 8.72 5.74
CA GLY A 222 -7.70 10.04 5.27
C GLY A 222 -8.00 11.09 6.33
N GLY A 223 -8.32 10.65 7.55
CA GLY A 223 -9.03 11.49 8.52
C GLY A 223 -10.48 11.77 8.11
N GLY A 224 -11.35 12.00 9.10
CA GLY A 224 -12.80 12.06 8.89
C GLY A 224 -13.27 13.08 7.83
N ALA A 225 -12.69 14.28 7.82
CA ALA A 225 -13.09 15.36 6.92
C ALA A 225 -12.70 15.12 5.45
N ALA A 226 -11.43 14.80 5.17
CA ALA A 226 -10.96 14.61 3.79
C ALA A 226 -11.57 13.36 3.16
N ALA A 227 -11.69 12.27 3.94
CA ALA A 227 -12.39 11.07 3.53
C ALA A 227 -13.88 11.34 3.21
N ALA A 228 -14.59 12.08 4.08
CA ALA A 228 -15.98 12.46 3.83
C ALA A 228 -16.14 13.28 2.54
N ALA A 229 -15.26 14.25 2.29
CA ALA A 229 -15.31 15.06 1.08
C ALA A 229 -15.15 14.18 -0.17
N ALA A 230 -14.11 13.34 -0.19
CA ALA A 230 -13.82 12.45 -1.31
C ALA A 230 -14.95 11.45 -1.57
N VAL A 231 -15.58 10.91 -0.52
CA VAL A 231 -16.74 10.00 -0.66
C VAL A 231 -17.92 10.69 -1.33
N VAL A 232 -18.27 11.89 -0.88
CA VAL A 232 -19.40 12.64 -1.45
C VAL A 232 -19.14 12.95 -2.92
N ASP A 233 -17.94 13.43 -3.25
CA ASP A 233 -17.56 13.78 -4.62
C ASP A 233 -17.56 12.53 -5.53
N THR A 234 -17.00 11.41 -5.07
CA THR A 234 -17.00 10.14 -5.82
C THR A 234 -18.41 9.59 -6.04
N LEU A 235 -19.29 9.68 -5.04
CA LEU A 235 -20.69 9.25 -5.18
C LEU A 235 -21.49 10.17 -6.12
N ARG A 236 -21.19 11.47 -6.11
CA ARG A 236 -21.77 12.44 -7.04
C ARG A 236 -21.38 12.08 -8.48
N ASP A 237 -20.10 11.83 -8.73
CA ASP A 237 -19.59 11.45 -10.04
C ASP A 237 -20.17 10.12 -10.53
N ALA A 238 -20.23 9.12 -9.65
CA ALA A 238 -20.84 7.82 -9.95
C ALA A 238 -22.34 7.93 -10.28
N SER A 239 -23.03 8.92 -9.71
CA SER A 239 -24.46 9.19 -9.97
C SER A 239 -24.69 10.01 -11.24
N GLY A 240 -23.69 10.76 -11.71
CA GLY A 240 -23.74 11.61 -12.90
C GLY A 240 -23.21 10.97 -14.17
N ALA A 241 -22.44 9.89 -14.07
CA ALA A 241 -21.84 9.22 -15.23
C ALA A 241 -22.92 8.55 -16.12
N PRO A 242 -23.00 8.87 -17.44
CA PRO A 242 -23.83 8.10 -18.37
C PRO A 242 -23.30 6.66 -18.47
N ALA A 243 -24.18 5.70 -18.74
CA ALA A 243 -23.89 4.26 -18.70
C ALA A 243 -22.90 3.75 -19.78
N GLY A 244 -22.16 4.63 -20.46
CA GLY A 244 -21.21 4.30 -21.51
C GLY A 244 -19.90 5.05 -21.33
N ILE A 245 -18.79 4.39 -21.69
CA ILE A 245 -17.41 4.88 -21.70
C ILE A 245 -16.63 4.62 -20.41
N ALA A 246 -16.13 3.38 -20.30
CA ALA A 246 -14.71 3.09 -20.10
C ALA A 246 -14.56 1.56 -20.23
N ALA A 247 -14.12 1.12 -21.41
CA ALA A 247 -13.55 -0.21 -21.53
C ALA A 247 -12.23 -0.23 -20.73
N PRO A 248 -11.93 -1.29 -19.97
CA PRO A 248 -10.64 -1.40 -19.32
C PRO A 248 -9.52 -1.43 -20.38
N PRO A 249 -8.30 -0.95 -20.06
CA PRO A 249 -7.15 -1.17 -20.93
C PRO A 249 -6.97 -2.68 -21.12
N ARG A 250 -6.97 -3.13 -22.37
CA ARG A 250 -6.62 -4.52 -22.71
C ARG A 250 -5.15 -4.71 -22.39
N HIS A 251 -4.84 -5.58 -21.44
CA HIS A 251 -3.48 -6.09 -21.28
C HIS A 251 -3.17 -7.13 -22.37
N PRO A 252 -1.95 -7.15 -22.92
CA PRO A 252 -1.51 -8.23 -23.81
C PRO A 252 -1.21 -9.46 -22.94
N GLY A 253 -2.06 -10.48 -23.01
CA GLY A 253 -1.84 -11.72 -22.25
C GLY A 253 -3.01 -12.70 -22.15
N GLU A 254 -4.15 -12.44 -22.79
CA GLU A 254 -5.20 -13.47 -22.93
C GLU A 254 -4.74 -14.55 -23.92
N ILE A 255 -4.02 -15.55 -23.40
CA ILE A 255 -3.95 -16.88 -24.03
C ILE A 255 -5.03 -17.74 -23.38
N GLY A 256 -5.77 -18.42 -24.25
CA GLY A 256 -7.01 -19.14 -24.01
C GLY A 256 -7.11 -19.95 -22.72
N ARG A 257 -8.32 -19.92 -22.17
CA ARG A 257 -8.85 -20.95 -21.29
C ARG A 257 -8.72 -22.32 -21.95
N ASP A 258 -8.06 -23.24 -21.27
CA ASP A 258 -8.46 -24.65 -21.26
C ASP A 258 -8.37 -25.17 -19.83
N ALA A 259 -9.53 -25.50 -19.28
CA ALA A 259 -9.66 -26.23 -18.04
C ALA A 259 -9.60 -27.73 -18.38
N SER A 260 -8.57 -28.44 -17.93
CA SER A 260 -8.68 -29.86 -17.56
C SER A 260 -7.43 -30.41 -16.87
N ARG A 261 -7.69 -30.99 -15.69
CA ARG A 261 -7.01 -32.12 -15.01
C ARG A 261 -5.60 -31.98 -14.43
N CYS A 262 -5.59 -32.17 -13.11
CA CYS A 262 -4.75 -33.07 -12.30
C CYS A 262 -3.24 -32.83 -12.21
N GLY A 263 -2.79 -32.62 -10.97
CA GLY A 263 -1.44 -32.89 -10.52
C GLY A 263 -1.28 -32.49 -9.06
N GLU A 264 -1.36 -33.45 -8.15
CA GLU A 264 -0.96 -33.30 -6.75
C GLU A 264 0.48 -32.76 -6.67
N ALA A 265 0.69 -31.72 -5.87
CA ALA A 265 2.01 -31.31 -5.42
C ALA A 265 2.00 -31.20 -3.90
N GLY A 266 2.89 -31.97 -3.27
CA GLY A 266 3.06 -32.10 -1.82
C GLY A 266 3.53 -30.80 -1.13
N PRO A 267 3.79 -30.86 0.19
CA PRO A 267 3.73 -29.71 1.07
C PRO A 267 4.93 -28.79 0.85
N ALA A 268 4.70 -27.62 0.26
CA ALA A 268 5.64 -26.51 0.32
C ALA A 268 5.55 -25.89 1.73
N GLN A 269 6.63 -26.06 2.49
CA GLN A 269 6.80 -25.54 3.83
C GLN A 269 6.52 -24.03 3.86
N ALA A 270 5.54 -23.65 4.68
CA ALA A 270 5.22 -22.27 4.98
C ALA A 270 6.40 -21.59 5.67
N ALA A 271 7.04 -20.64 4.99
CA ALA A 271 7.89 -19.65 5.66
C ALA A 271 6.99 -18.62 6.38
N PRO A 272 7.33 -18.20 7.61
CA PRO A 272 6.45 -17.39 8.44
C PRO A 272 6.31 -15.98 7.86
N LEU A 273 5.10 -15.63 7.42
CA LEU A 273 4.73 -14.26 7.09
C LEU A 273 4.70 -13.43 8.38
N LEU A 274 5.53 -12.38 8.41
CA LEU A 274 5.49 -11.30 9.38
C LEU A 274 4.15 -10.55 9.28
N ALA A 275 3.12 -11.10 9.91
CA ALA A 275 1.88 -10.42 10.27
C ALA A 275 1.94 -9.80 11.69
N ALA A 276 3.10 -9.87 12.36
CA ALA A 276 3.33 -9.20 13.62
C ALA A 276 4.07 -7.87 13.39
N SER A 277 3.57 -6.80 14.01
CA SER A 277 4.11 -5.43 14.01
C SER A 277 3.61 -4.49 12.90
N LEU A 278 2.29 -4.45 12.72
CA LEU A 278 1.56 -3.22 12.38
C LEU A 278 0.65 -2.81 13.54
N SER A 279 1.24 -2.68 14.73
CA SER A 279 0.57 -2.06 15.89
C SER A 279 1.25 -0.72 16.15
N SER A 280 0.56 0.37 15.82
CA SER A 280 0.89 1.69 16.34
C SER A 280 0.33 1.77 17.76
N GLY A 281 1.19 1.66 18.76
CA GLY A 281 0.81 1.89 20.15
C GLY A 281 0.45 3.36 20.40
N SER A 282 -0.68 3.58 21.08
CA SER A 282 -0.82 4.57 22.16
C SER A 282 -2.22 4.48 22.78
N CYS A 283 -2.36 3.74 23.89
CA CYS A 283 -3.11 4.14 25.08
C CYS A 283 -2.86 3.14 26.23
N GLY A 284 -2.59 3.69 27.41
CA GLY A 284 -2.10 3.00 28.61
C GLY A 284 -3.09 2.01 29.21
N GLY A 285 -2.55 1.07 30.00
CA GLY A 285 -3.28 -0.08 30.51
C GLY A 285 -3.83 0.04 31.93
N THR A 286 -4.51 -1.04 32.33
CA THR A 286 -4.56 -1.58 33.69
C THR A 286 -4.91 -3.08 33.59
N GLN A 287 -4.17 -3.88 34.35
CA GLN A 287 -4.34 -5.31 34.68
C GLN A 287 -5.70 -5.53 35.44
N GLN A 288 -6.31 -6.69 35.65
CA GLN A 288 -5.97 -8.12 35.58
C GLN A 288 -7.26 -8.96 35.81
N GLY A 289 -7.27 -10.21 35.33
CA GLY A 289 -8.19 -11.30 35.74
C GLY A 289 -9.36 -11.52 34.77
N GLY A 290 -9.69 -12.71 34.27
CA GLY A 290 -9.19 -14.08 34.41
C GLY A 290 -10.12 -14.95 33.53
N LEU A 291 -9.55 -15.95 32.85
CA LEU A 291 -10.18 -16.99 32.01
C LEU A 291 -11.30 -17.79 32.75
N PRO A 292 -12.13 -18.65 32.09
CA PRO A 292 -11.85 -19.38 30.84
C PRO A 292 -12.97 -19.55 29.80
N ASP A 293 -12.51 -19.95 28.61
CA ASP A 293 -13.02 -20.91 27.62
C ASP A 293 -14.53 -20.99 27.31
N ASP A 294 -14.88 -20.73 26.04
CA ASP A 294 -15.96 -21.47 25.38
C ASP A 294 -15.71 -21.59 23.86
N ASP A 295 -15.77 -22.84 23.41
CA ASP A 295 -15.69 -23.30 22.03
C ASP A 295 -16.94 -22.87 21.23
N GLY A 296 -16.78 -22.50 19.96
CA GLY A 296 -17.96 -22.40 19.10
C GLY A 296 -17.77 -21.71 17.75
N GLY A 297 -17.74 -22.53 16.70
CA GLY A 297 -18.48 -22.25 15.46
C GLY A 297 -17.81 -21.30 14.45
N GLY A 298 -16.99 -21.87 13.56
CA GLY A 298 -16.74 -21.26 12.26
C GLY A 298 -17.95 -21.41 11.36
N GLU A 299 -18.64 -20.30 11.07
CA GLU A 299 -19.63 -20.23 9.99
C GLU A 299 -18.99 -19.53 8.78
N GLY A 300 -18.82 -20.32 7.72
CA GLY A 300 -18.48 -19.82 6.39
C GLY A 300 -19.70 -19.16 5.76
N ASP A 301 -19.59 -17.85 5.50
CA ASP A 301 -20.62 -17.10 4.80
C ASP A 301 -20.50 -17.32 3.28
N SER A 302 -21.09 -18.42 2.83
CA SER A 302 -21.49 -18.63 1.43
C SER A 302 -22.97 -18.27 1.28
N GLY A 303 -23.30 -16.98 1.42
CA GLY A 303 -24.63 -16.43 1.18
C GLY A 303 -24.86 -16.09 -0.30
N GLY A 304 -25.58 -16.96 -1.00
CA GLY A 304 -26.09 -16.70 -2.35
C GLY A 304 -27.11 -15.56 -2.38
N GLU A 305 -26.96 -14.65 -3.34
CA GLU A 305 -27.93 -13.59 -3.62
C GLU A 305 -29.23 -14.21 -4.18
N SER A 306 -30.27 -14.28 -3.34
CA SER A 306 -31.64 -14.60 -3.74
C SER A 306 -32.55 -13.39 -3.46
N GLY A 307 -32.89 -12.68 -4.54
CA GLY A 307 -34.22 -12.17 -4.87
C GLY A 307 -34.92 -11.13 -3.98
N GLY A 308 -35.10 -9.92 -4.52
CA GLY A 308 -36.31 -9.13 -4.25
C GLY A 308 -36.19 -7.61 -4.37
N GLY A 309 -36.61 -7.04 -5.51
CA GLY A 309 -37.14 -5.66 -5.55
C GLY A 309 -36.49 -4.68 -6.52
N GLY A 310 -36.98 -4.68 -7.77
CA GLY A 310 -37.32 -3.46 -8.52
C GLY A 310 -36.23 -2.45 -8.87
N GLY A 311 -35.75 -2.51 -10.10
CA GLY A 311 -35.12 -1.39 -10.79
C GLY A 311 -34.01 -1.86 -11.69
N GLY A 312 -34.08 -1.54 -12.98
CA GLY A 312 -33.02 -1.76 -13.96
C GLY A 312 -31.75 -1.03 -13.54
N GLY A 313 -30.99 -1.64 -12.64
CA GLY A 313 -29.75 -1.12 -12.12
C GLY A 313 -28.69 -1.22 -13.20
N GLY A 314 -28.60 -0.18 -14.02
CA GLY A 314 -27.44 0.04 -14.87
C GLY A 314 -26.14 -0.06 -14.07
N ARG A 315 -25.01 -0.17 -14.77
CA ARG A 315 -23.67 -0.29 -14.17
C ARG A 315 -23.42 0.74 -13.04
N GLY A 316 -24.00 1.94 -13.14
CA GLY A 316 -23.97 2.99 -12.11
C GLY A 316 -24.63 2.61 -10.78
N GLY A 317 -25.79 1.94 -10.79
CA GLY A 317 -26.47 1.51 -9.55
C GLY A 317 -25.69 0.44 -8.79
N ARG A 318 -25.02 -0.49 -9.50
CA ARG A 318 -24.15 -1.50 -8.88
C ARG A 318 -22.89 -0.89 -8.25
N LEU A 319 -22.29 0.10 -8.92
CA LEU A 319 -21.14 0.83 -8.39
C LEU A 319 -21.53 1.56 -7.09
N GLU A 320 -22.63 2.29 -7.13
CA GLU A 320 -23.13 3.07 -5.99
C GLU A 320 -23.38 2.18 -4.75
N SER A 321 -24.09 1.06 -4.90
CA SER A 321 -24.35 0.14 -3.79
C SER A 321 -23.06 -0.47 -3.21
N ARG A 322 -22.02 -0.67 -4.03
CA ARG A 322 -20.72 -1.15 -3.55
C ARG A 322 -19.94 -0.06 -2.83
N LEU A 323 -19.95 1.17 -3.33
CA LEU A 323 -19.37 2.33 -2.65
C LEU A 323 -20.02 2.54 -1.28
N LEU A 324 -21.35 2.50 -1.19
CA LEU A 324 -22.07 2.67 0.08
C LEU A 324 -21.74 1.58 1.12
N ARG A 325 -21.44 0.35 0.69
CA ARG A 325 -20.94 -0.71 1.60
C ARG A 325 -19.56 -0.34 2.18
N VAL A 326 -18.65 0.17 1.36
CA VAL A 326 -17.34 0.67 1.82
C VAL A 326 -17.52 1.83 2.80
N VAL A 327 -18.39 2.79 2.48
CA VAL A 327 -18.71 3.94 3.34
C VAL A 327 -19.28 3.48 4.68
N SER A 328 -20.19 2.51 4.67
CA SER A 328 -20.77 1.94 5.89
C SER A 328 -19.69 1.33 6.78
N ARG A 329 -18.77 0.54 6.21
CA ARG A 329 -17.63 -0.05 6.93
C ARG A 329 -16.70 1.02 7.50
N TRP A 330 -16.42 2.07 6.73
CA TRP A 330 -15.60 3.20 7.19
C TRP A 330 -16.24 3.97 8.35
N CYS A 331 -17.53 4.31 8.26
CA CYS A 331 -18.27 4.98 9.33
C CYS A 331 -18.23 4.18 10.65
N ALA A 332 -18.30 2.84 10.56
CA ALA A 332 -18.19 1.97 11.72
C ALA A 332 -16.80 2.01 12.40
N GLN A 333 -15.75 2.45 11.69
CA GLN A 333 -14.38 2.55 12.20
C GLN A 333 -14.01 3.96 12.68
N LEU A 334 -14.83 4.97 12.41
CA LEU A 334 -14.58 6.34 12.85
C LEU A 334 -14.64 6.44 14.39
N ASP A 335 -13.67 7.15 14.96
CA ASP A 335 -13.62 7.59 16.34
C ASP A 335 -14.49 8.85 16.54
N GLY A 336 -14.65 9.34 17.78
CA GLY A 336 -15.49 10.51 18.06
C GLY A 336 -15.10 11.78 17.30
N THR A 337 -13.79 12.01 17.11
CA THR A 337 -13.28 13.19 16.38
C THR A 337 -13.45 13.02 14.86
N GLY A 338 -13.19 11.82 14.34
CA GLY A 338 -13.47 11.43 12.96
C GLY A 338 -14.94 11.58 12.60
N TRP A 339 -15.84 11.14 13.47
CA TRP A 339 -17.29 11.29 13.31
C TRP A 339 -17.71 12.75 13.19
N ALA A 340 -17.29 13.60 14.14
CA ALA A 340 -17.66 15.00 14.14
C ALA A 340 -17.13 15.73 12.90
N SER A 341 -15.89 15.45 12.49
CA SER A 341 -15.28 16.07 11.31
C SER A 341 -15.92 15.61 10.01
N ALA A 342 -16.21 14.31 9.86
CA ALA A 342 -16.93 13.77 8.71
C ALA A 342 -18.34 14.38 8.60
N LEU A 343 -19.09 14.41 9.71
CA LEU A 343 -20.46 14.93 9.73
C LEU A 343 -20.53 16.39 9.32
N ARG A 344 -19.59 17.22 9.81
CA ARG A 344 -19.50 18.64 9.42
C ARG A 344 -19.33 18.80 7.90
N VAL A 345 -18.44 18.03 7.29
CA VAL A 345 -18.19 18.10 5.85
C VAL A 345 -19.40 17.64 5.04
N VAL A 346 -19.98 16.48 5.38
CA VAL A 346 -21.13 15.95 4.64
C VAL A 346 -22.35 16.87 4.78
N ALA A 347 -22.62 17.37 5.98
CA ALA A 347 -23.72 18.30 6.21
C ALA A 347 -23.49 19.65 5.52
N ALA A 348 -22.27 20.19 5.54
CA ALA A 348 -21.95 21.42 4.82
C ALA A 348 -22.19 21.27 3.31
N LYS A 349 -21.74 20.15 2.70
CA LYS A 349 -22.03 19.85 1.28
C LYS A 349 -23.53 19.67 1.02
N PHE A 350 -24.25 19.00 1.93
CA PHE A 350 -25.71 18.85 1.84
C PHE A 350 -26.44 20.20 1.83
N PHE A 351 -26.08 21.13 2.73
CA PHE A 351 -26.72 22.45 2.80
C PHE A 351 -26.28 23.39 1.67
N ALA A 352 -25.03 23.29 1.20
CA ALA A 352 -24.54 24.08 0.07
C ALA A 352 -25.22 23.72 -1.26
N SER A 353 -25.69 22.48 -1.41
CA SER A 353 -26.43 22.02 -2.59
C SER A 353 -27.69 21.26 -2.17
N ALA A 354 -28.72 22.03 -1.78
CA ALA A 354 -30.03 21.48 -1.43
C ALA A 354 -30.58 20.62 -2.58
N GLY A 355 -30.65 19.30 -2.37
CA GLY A 355 -31.06 18.32 -3.37
C GLY A 355 -29.96 17.35 -3.84
N GLU A 356 -28.72 17.52 -3.35
CA GLU A 356 -27.63 16.61 -3.68
C GLU A 356 -27.85 15.21 -3.07
N ARG A 357 -28.22 14.25 -3.93
CA ARG A 357 -28.52 12.87 -3.54
C ARG A 357 -27.33 12.15 -2.90
N ALA A 358 -26.10 12.45 -3.31
CA ALA A 358 -24.88 11.83 -2.78
C ALA A 358 -24.70 12.16 -1.29
N SER A 359 -24.69 13.44 -0.92
CA SER A 359 -24.60 13.89 0.47
C SER A 359 -25.70 13.30 1.36
N LEU A 360 -26.94 13.25 0.87
CA LEU A 360 -28.06 12.65 1.60
C LEU A 360 -27.90 11.13 1.82
N ARG A 361 -27.37 10.39 0.85
CA ARG A 361 -27.09 8.95 1.01
C ARG A 361 -25.99 8.69 2.02
N VAL A 362 -24.92 9.49 2.02
CA VAL A 362 -23.86 9.40 3.02
C VAL A 362 -24.41 9.73 4.41
N LEU A 363 -25.22 10.79 4.57
CA LEU A 363 -25.88 11.11 5.84
C LEU A 363 -26.76 9.96 6.34
N ARG A 364 -27.50 9.28 5.46
CA ARG A 364 -28.30 8.10 5.83
C ARG A 364 -27.43 6.94 6.29
N CYS A 365 -26.31 6.65 5.61
CA CYS A 365 -25.35 5.64 6.07
C CYS A 365 -24.78 6.00 7.45
N MET A 366 -24.40 7.27 7.65
CA MET A 366 -23.91 7.76 8.94
C MET A 366 -24.99 7.63 10.04
N LEU A 367 -26.23 8.02 9.78
CA LEU A 367 -27.32 7.88 10.75
C LEU A 367 -27.58 6.41 11.10
N ALA A 368 -27.58 5.51 10.12
CA ALA A 368 -27.76 4.08 10.34
C ALA A 368 -26.66 3.49 11.23
N GLN A 369 -25.40 3.89 11.02
CA GLN A 369 -24.28 3.46 11.87
C GLN A 369 -24.36 4.08 13.28
N ALA A 370 -24.76 5.34 13.38
CA ALA A 370 -24.94 6.01 14.66
C ALA A 370 -26.07 5.39 15.49
N ALA A 371 -27.14 4.90 14.85
CA ALA A 371 -28.24 4.21 15.54
C ALA A 371 -27.79 2.92 16.25
N ALA A 372 -26.74 2.27 15.76
CA ALA A 372 -26.17 1.08 16.38
C ALA A 372 -25.27 1.37 17.59
N ARG A 373 -24.93 2.65 17.86
CA ARG A 373 -23.97 3.03 18.93
C ARG A 373 -24.42 4.30 19.68
N PRO A 374 -24.79 4.23 20.96
CA PRO A 374 -25.38 5.36 21.71
C PRO A 374 -24.57 6.65 21.67
N HIS A 375 -23.26 6.58 21.91
CA HIS A 375 -22.39 7.76 21.93
C HIS A 375 -22.26 8.44 20.55
N GLN A 376 -22.32 7.66 19.46
CA GLN A 376 -22.26 8.21 18.10
C GLN A 376 -23.60 8.86 17.71
N ARG A 377 -24.72 8.33 18.21
CA ARG A 377 -26.06 8.92 18.03
C ARG A 377 -26.14 10.33 18.59
N GLU A 378 -25.61 10.57 19.78
CA GLU A 378 -25.57 11.90 20.39
C GLU A 378 -24.74 12.87 19.55
N VAL A 379 -23.53 12.47 19.16
CA VAL A 379 -22.66 13.28 18.28
C VAL A 379 -23.37 13.62 16.97
N PHE A 380 -24.09 12.66 16.37
CA PHE A 380 -24.84 12.87 15.15
C PHE A 380 -25.99 13.87 15.36
N VAL A 381 -26.87 13.64 16.34
CA VAL A 381 -28.06 14.48 16.56
C VAL A 381 -27.66 15.90 16.95
N PHE A 382 -26.78 16.07 17.93
CA PHE A 382 -26.35 17.40 18.37
C PHE A 382 -25.53 18.11 17.29
N GLY A 383 -24.61 17.39 16.64
CA GLY A 383 -23.78 17.94 15.57
C GLY A 383 -24.62 18.42 14.38
N PHE A 384 -25.57 17.59 13.94
CA PHE A 384 -26.44 17.91 12.81
C PHE A 384 -27.42 19.04 13.13
N ALA A 385 -28.00 19.07 14.34
CA ALA A 385 -28.88 20.16 14.78
C ALA A 385 -28.14 21.51 14.80
N ARG A 386 -26.91 21.55 15.32
CA ARG A 386 -26.08 22.77 15.32
C ARG A 386 -25.73 23.22 13.91
N LEU A 387 -25.39 22.29 13.01
CA LEU A 387 -25.07 22.62 11.63
C LEU A 387 -26.29 23.15 10.87
N ARG A 388 -27.47 22.57 11.12
CA ARG A 388 -28.74 23.08 10.58
C ARG A 388 -29.05 24.50 11.07
N ALA A 389 -28.83 24.79 12.34
CA ALA A 389 -29.05 26.12 12.91
C ALA A 389 -28.07 27.18 12.37
N ALA A 390 -26.87 26.75 11.95
CA ALA A 390 -25.85 27.62 11.37
C ALA A 390 -25.93 27.76 9.85
N ALA A 391 -26.83 27.02 9.18
CA ALA A 391 -27.00 27.13 7.73
C ALA A 391 -27.65 28.48 7.37
N PRO A 392 -27.16 29.19 6.34
CA PRO A 392 -27.81 30.39 5.85
C PRO A 392 -29.23 30.07 5.35
N ALA A 393 -30.19 30.93 5.71
CA ALA A 393 -31.62 30.78 5.42
C ALA A 393 -31.94 30.84 3.93
#